data_AF-A0A9D8LER5-F1
#
_entry.id   AF-A0A9D8LER5-F1
#
_cell.length_a   1.000
_cell.length_b   1.000
_cell.length_c   1.000
_cell.angle_alpha   90.00
_cell.angle_beta   90.00
_cell.angle_gamma   90.00
#
_symmetry.space_group_name_H-M   'P 1'
#
loop_
_entity.id
_entity.type
_entity.pdbx_description
1 polymer ?
#
loop_
_entity_poly.entity_id
_entity_poly.type
_entity_poly.pdbx_seq_one_letter_code
_entity_poly.pdbx_strand_id
1 'polypeptide(L)'
;MATILAFLGWLGRYLWSAWAGAAGLFCLAAAWQAGHELYGSFVLPSPLETGQEVARLIGEPDFRVAALETAQRAGLGFLLSVAVGTSAGIAAGYSFAAMRLMRPI
;
A
#
# COMPACT_ATOMS: atom_id res chain seq x y z
N MET A 1 30.21 13.25 -15.74
CA MET A 1 30.66 13.54 -14.35
C MET A 1 29.58 14.25 -13.54
N ALA A 2 29.04 15.40 -13.99
CA ALA A 2 28.04 16.19 -13.24
C ALA A 2 26.74 15.43 -12.87
N THR A 3 26.23 14.58 -13.76
CA THR A 3 24.96 13.83 -13.54
C THR A 3 25.06 12.81 -12.40
N ILE A 4 26.22 12.17 -12.23
CA ILE A 4 26.45 11.17 -11.17
C ILE A 4 26.48 11.86 -9.79
N LEU A 5 27.13 13.02 -9.70
CA LEU A 5 27.18 13.80 -8.46
C LEU A 5 25.79 14.35 -8.08
N ALA A 6 24.99 14.77 -9.06
CA ALA A 6 23.62 15.21 -8.85
C ALA A 6 22.71 14.07 -8.34
N PHE A 7 22.82 12.88 -8.94
CA PHE A 7 22.10 11.69 -8.51
C PHE A 7 22.49 11.27 -7.08
N LEU A 8 23.78 11.26 -6.76
CA LEU A 8 24.27 10.91 -5.43
C LEU A 8 23.79 11.90 -4.35
N GLY A 9 23.78 13.19 -4.68
CA GLY A 9 23.23 14.23 -3.80
C GLY A 9 21.72 14.13 -3.59
N TRP A 10 20.97 13.73 -4.63
CA TRP A 10 19.53 13.45 -4.51
C TRP A 10 19.28 12.20 -3.65
N LEU A 11 19.97 11.10 -3.91
CA LEU A 11 19.89 9.87 -3.10
C LEU A 11 20.22 10.12 -1.64
N GLY A 12 21.27 10.89 -1.36
CA GLY A 12 21.65 11.25 0.00
C GLY A 12 20.54 12.01 0.73
N ARG A 13 19.91 13.00 0.08
CA ARG A 13 18.76 13.73 0.64
C ARG A 13 17.53 12.84 0.82
N TYR A 14 17.28 11.95 -0.13
CA TYR A 14 16.16 11.01 -0.04
C TYR A 14 16.34 10.03 1.13
N LEU A 15 17.51 9.41 1.25
CA LEU A 15 17.86 8.57 2.39
C LEU A 15 17.80 9.34 3.71
N TRP A 16 18.23 10.60 3.71
CA TRP A 16 18.12 11.46 4.88
C TRP A 16 16.66 11.72 5.29
N SER A 17 15.77 11.94 4.33
CA SER A 17 14.32 12.10 4.62
C SER A 17 13.67 10.83 5.17
N ALA A 18 14.23 9.65 4.90
CA ALA A 18 13.70 8.39 5.41
C ALA A 18 13.77 8.29 6.95
N TRP A 19 14.66 9.04 7.61
CA TRP A 19 14.76 9.09 9.08
C TRP A 19 13.48 9.56 9.75
N ALA A 20 12.75 10.50 9.15
CA ALA A 20 11.47 10.97 9.67
C ALA A 20 10.42 9.84 9.63
N GLY A 21 10.38 9.08 8.53
CA GLY A 21 9.51 7.91 8.39
C GLY A 21 9.87 6.80 9.39
N ALA A 22 11.17 6.51 9.54
CA ALA A 22 11.65 5.53 10.50
C ALA A 22 11.29 5.91 11.95
N ALA A 23 11.46 7.18 12.32
CA ALA A 23 11.05 7.68 13.63
C ALA A 23 9.54 7.47 13.87
N GLY A 24 8.70 7.77 12.88
CA GLY A 24 7.26 7.51 12.97
C GLY A 24 6.94 6.02 13.17
N LEU A 25 7.62 5.14 12.44
CA LEU A 25 7.50 3.68 12.59
C LEU A 25 7.91 3.22 13.99
N PHE A 26 9.01 3.74 14.54
CA PHE A 26 9.44 3.42 15.90
C PHE A 26 8.48 3.97 16.96
N CYS A 27 7.93 5.17 16.79
CA CYS A 27 6.90 5.70 17.68
C CYS A 27 5.64 4.83 17.66
N LEU A 28 5.21 4.38 16.49
CA LEU A 28 4.08 3.45 16.36
C LEU A 28 4.37 2.12 17.05
N ALA A 29 5.56 1.54 16.82
CA ALA A 29 5.97 0.30 17.47
C ALA A 29 6.04 0.43 18.99
N ALA A 30 6.52 1.57 19.50
CA ALA A 30 6.56 1.87 20.93
C ALA A 30 5.15 2.02 21.52
N ALA A 31 4.24 2.71 20.83
CA ALA A 31 2.85 2.84 21.24
C ALA A 31 2.14 1.47 21.25
N TRP A 32 2.41 0.62 20.26
CA TRP A 32 1.92 -0.76 20.23
C TRP A 32 2.47 -1.57 21.41
N GLN A 33 3.79 -1.54 21.65
CA GLN A 33 4.42 -2.23 22.77
C GLN A 33 3.80 -1.80 24.12
N ALA A 34 3.58 -0.49 24.31
CA ALA A 34 2.88 0.02 25.49
C ALA A 34 1.44 -0.52 25.59
N GLY A 35 0.73 -0.62 24.47
CA GLY A 35 -0.58 -1.28 24.41
C GLY A 35 -0.51 -2.76 24.80
N HIS A 36 0.49 -3.50 24.33
CA HIS A 36 0.70 -4.90 24.69
C HIS A 36 0.90 -5.07 26.20
N GLU A 37 1.67 -4.19 26.83
CA GLU A 37 1.87 -4.20 28.29
C GLU A 37 0.58 -3.91 29.07
N LEU A 38 -0.32 -3.09 28.53
CA LEU A 38 -1.60 -2.75 29.16
C LEU A 38 -2.67 -3.85 29.01
N TYR A 39 -2.76 -4.47 27.83
CA TYR A 39 -3.83 -5.43 27.50
C TYR A 39 -3.40 -6.90 27.62
N GLY A 40 -2.09 -7.15 27.71
CA GLY A 40 -1.51 -8.48 27.76
C GLY A 40 -1.48 -9.18 26.39
N SER A 41 -0.65 -10.24 26.30
CA SER A 41 -0.37 -10.99 25.07
C SER A 41 -1.59 -11.66 24.45
N PHE A 42 -2.63 -11.96 25.24
CA PHE A 42 -3.84 -12.61 24.76
C PHE A 42 -4.71 -11.69 23.89
N VAL A 43 -4.76 -10.39 24.22
CA VAL A 43 -5.58 -9.41 23.48
C VAL A 43 -4.77 -8.74 22.38
N LEU A 44 -3.51 -8.40 22.68
CA LEU A 44 -2.61 -7.76 21.73
C LEU A 44 -1.23 -8.40 21.88
N PRO A 45 -0.81 -9.33 21.00
CA PRO A 45 0.55 -9.87 21.04
C PRO A 45 1.58 -8.74 20.79
N SER A 46 2.81 -8.97 21.24
CA SER A 46 3.86 -7.97 21.07
C SER A 46 4.16 -7.75 19.58
N PRO A 47 4.63 -6.56 19.18
CA PRO A 47 5.04 -6.30 17.80
C PRO A 47 6.11 -7.30 17.31
N LEU A 48 6.98 -7.79 18.21
CA LEU A 48 8.00 -8.79 17.87
C LEU A 48 7.38 -10.17 17.61
N GLU A 49 6.50 -10.66 18.48
CA GLU A 49 5.81 -11.94 18.29
C GLU A 49 4.97 -11.92 17.00
N THR A 50 4.26 -10.81 16.77
CA THR A 50 3.48 -10.60 15.55
C THR A 50 4.38 -10.65 14.32
N GLY A 51 5.53 -9.97 14.35
CA GLY A 51 6.49 -9.98 13.24
C GLY A 51 7.08 -11.37 12.97
N GLN A 52 7.40 -12.13 14.00
CA GLN A 52 7.89 -13.51 13.88
C GLN A 52 6.84 -14.42 13.26
N GLU A 53 5.58 -14.28 13.67
CA GLU A 53 4.51 -15.12 13.15
C GLU A 53 4.17 -14.78 11.71
N VAL A 54 4.20 -13.50 11.34
CA VAL A 54 4.10 -13.06 9.94
C VAL A 54 5.25 -13.65 9.11
N ALA A 55 6.49 -13.62 9.61
CA ALA A 55 7.62 -14.22 8.91
C ALA A 55 7.45 -15.75 8.73
N ARG A 56 6.92 -16.44 9.74
CA ARG A 56 6.58 -17.86 9.67
C ARG A 56 5.52 -18.13 8.60
N LEU A 57 4.44 -17.36 8.60
CA LEU A 57 3.35 -17.48 7.63
C LEU A 57 3.82 -17.24 6.19
N ILE A 58 4.69 -16.26 5.97
CA ILE A 58 5.26 -15.99 4.64
C ILE A 58 6.16 -17.14 4.16
N GLY A 59 6.82 -17.84 5.09
CA GLY A 59 7.62 -19.03 4.79
C GLY A 59 6.77 -20.24 4.38
N GLU A 60 5.50 -20.28 4.77
CA GLU A 60 4.57 -21.36 4.46
C GLU A 60 4.25 -21.38 2.94
N PRO A 61 4.48 -22.50 2.23
CA PRO A 61 4.27 -22.57 0.78
C PRO A 61 2.81 -22.32 0.40
N ASP A 62 1.86 -22.80 1.20
CA ASP A 62 0.42 -22.65 0.95
C ASP A 62 -0.04 -21.20 1.06
N PHE A 63 0.50 -20.46 2.04
CA PHE A 63 0.20 -19.03 2.20
C PHE A 63 0.65 -18.23 0.97
N ARG A 64 1.84 -18.52 0.45
CA ARG A 64 2.35 -17.85 -0.76
C ARG A 64 1.48 -18.11 -1.98
N VAL A 65 1.02 -19.36 -2.16
CA VAL A 65 0.13 -19.70 -3.27
C VAL A 65 -1.19 -18.95 -3.13
N ALA A 66 -1.82 -18.98 -1.95
CA ALA A 66 -3.07 -18.27 -1.68
C ALA A 66 -2.93 -16.75 -1.84
N ALA A 67 -1.82 -16.16 -1.38
CA ALA A 67 -1.54 -14.75 -1.52
C ALA A 67 -1.37 -14.36 -3.00
N LEU A 68 -0.65 -15.16 -3.78
CA LEU A 68 -0.46 -14.92 -5.21
C LEU A 68 -1.77 -15.04 -5.99
N GLU A 69 -2.56 -16.08 -5.72
CA GLU A 69 -3.90 -16.26 -6.30
C GLU A 69 -4.81 -15.05 -6.01
N THR A 70 -4.81 -14.59 -4.76
CA THR A 70 -5.59 -13.41 -4.36
C THR A 70 -5.13 -12.15 -5.08
N ALA A 71 -3.81 -11.93 -5.15
CA ALA A 71 -3.23 -10.80 -5.86
C ALA A 71 -3.54 -10.82 -7.36
N GLN A 72 -3.48 -11.99 -8.00
CA GLN A 72 -3.85 -12.16 -9.41
C GLN A 72 -5.32 -11.84 -9.64
N ARG A 73 -6.22 -12.40 -8.82
CA ARG A 73 -7.67 -12.15 -8.93
C ARG A 73 -8.01 -10.67 -8.71
N ALA A 74 -7.45 -10.06 -7.68
CA ALA A 74 -7.63 -8.64 -7.39
C ALA A 74 -7.07 -7.76 -8.52
N GLY A 75 -5.88 -8.07 -9.03
CA GLY A 75 -5.24 -7.36 -10.12
C GLY A 75 -6.04 -7.45 -11.43
N LEU A 76 -6.52 -8.64 -11.79
CA LEU A 76 -7.37 -8.83 -12.97
C LEU A 76 -8.70 -8.08 -12.83
N GLY A 77 -9.36 -8.17 -11.68
CA GLY A 77 -10.60 -7.44 -11.41
C GLY A 77 -10.43 -5.92 -11.49
N PHE A 78 -9.31 -5.41 -10.95
CA PHE A 78 -8.95 -4.01 -11.04
C PHE A 78 -8.72 -3.58 -12.50
N LEU A 79 -7.92 -4.32 -13.26
CA LEU A 79 -7.65 -4.02 -14.67
C LEU A 79 -8.92 -4.02 -15.52
N LEU A 80 -9.82 -4.98 -15.31
CA LEU A 80 -11.11 -5.02 -15.98
C LEU A 80 -11.98 -3.81 -15.63
N SER A 81 -12.05 -3.46 -14.34
CA SER A 81 -12.79 -2.28 -13.88
C SER A 81 -12.23 -0.99 -14.48
N VAL A 82 -10.91 -0.84 -14.52
CA VAL A 82 -10.26 0.32 -15.14
C VAL A 82 -10.56 0.38 -16.63
N ALA A 83 -10.44 -0.73 -17.36
CA ALA A 83 -10.70 -0.77 -18.80
C ALA A 83 -12.15 -0.44 -19.15
N VAL A 84 -13.11 -1.06 -18.44
CA VAL A 84 -14.54 -0.82 -18.65
C VAL A 84 -14.93 0.58 -18.21
N GLY A 85 -14.51 1.02 -17.02
CA GLY A 85 -14.82 2.35 -16.50
C GLY A 85 -14.25 3.47 -17.35
N THR A 86 -13.00 3.31 -17.82
CA THR A 86 -12.35 4.29 -18.69
C THR A 86 -13.02 4.35 -20.06
N SER A 87 -13.30 3.21 -20.69
CA SER A 87 -13.98 3.19 -21.99
C SER A 87 -15.39 3.77 -21.92
N ALA A 88 -16.17 3.41 -20.90
CA ALA A 88 -17.49 4.00 -20.66
C ALA A 88 -17.41 5.51 -20.38
N GLY A 89 -16.45 5.95 -19.58
CA GLY A 89 -16.21 7.37 -19.30
C GLY A 89 -15.87 8.18 -20.56
N ILE A 90 -15.00 7.64 -21.42
CA ILE A 90 -14.68 8.25 -22.72
C ILE A 90 -15.93 8.32 -23.60
N ALA A 91 -16.69 7.22 -23.73
CA ALA A 91 -17.90 7.19 -24.54
C ALA A 91 -18.96 8.19 -24.05
N ALA A 92 -19.16 8.31 -22.73
CA ALA A 92 -20.04 9.29 -22.13
C ALA A 92 -19.56 10.73 -22.39
N GLY A 93 -18.25 10.97 -22.30
CA GLY A 93 -17.64 12.29 -22.55
C GLY A 93 -17.83 12.78 -24.00
N TYR A 94 -17.80 11.89 -24.99
CA TYR A 94 -18.05 12.25 -26.39
C TYR A 94 -19.55 12.32 -26.76
N SER A 95 -20.46 11.84 -25.91
CA SER A 95 -21.89 11.83 -26.21
C SER A 95 -22.54 13.21 -25.97
N PHE A 96 -23.04 13.82 -27.05
CA PHE A 96 -23.82 15.07 -26.99
C PHE A 96 -25.07 14.95 -26.10
N ALA A 97 -25.69 13.77 -26.03
CA ALA A 97 -26.84 13.51 -25.16
C ALA A 97 -26.44 13.53 -23.68
N ALA A 98 -25.30 12.92 -23.32
CA ALA A 98 -24.80 12.91 -21.95
C ALA A 98 -24.34 14.31 -21.50
N MET A 99 -23.66 15.07 -22.36
CA MET A 99 -23.30 16.47 -22.08
C MET A 99 -24.53 17.36 -21.85
N ARG A 100 -25.65 17.08 -22.54
CA ARG A 100 -26.89 17.84 -22.39
C ARG A 100 -27.67 17.47 -21.13
N LEU A 101 -27.55 16.23 -20.66
CA LEU A 101 -28.17 15.74 -19.43
C LEU A 101 -27.43 16.23 -18.18
N MET A 102 -26.11 16.40 -18.26
CA MET A 102 -25.27 16.92 -17.17
C MET A 102 -25.20 18.45 -17.11
N ARG A 103 -25.93 19.17 -17.97
CA ARG A 103 -26.04 20.62 -17.82
C ARG A 103 -26.76 20.92 -16.51
N PRO A 104 -26.13 21.65 -15.58
CA PRO A 104 -26.81 22.05 -14.36
C PRO A 104 -28.03 22.90 -14.74
N ILE A 105 -29.14 22.66 -14.05
CA ILE A 105 -30.37 23.45 -14.13
C ILE A 105 -30.14 24.90 -13.73
#